data_AF-A0A498DD02-F1
#
_entry.id   AF-A0A498DD02-F1
#
_cell.length_a   1.000
_cell.length_b   1.000
_cell.length_c   1.000
_cell.angle_alpha   90.00
_cell.angle_beta   90.00
_cell.angle_gamma   90.00
#
_symmetry.space_group_name_H-M   'P 1'
#
loop_
_entity.id
_entity.type
_entity.pdbx_description
1 polymer ?
#
loop_
_entity_poly.entity_id
_entity_poly.type
_entity_poly.pdbx_seq_one_letter_code
_entity_poly.pdbx_strand_id
1 'polypeptide(L)'
;MARNKLSLLFFVIIGFAIVGLFTQLFTNPGGFFKNILIMVGIGVVIAAIIYFVMTRSKTSTNDMKKYKKAVRQSKAKYKADKPVSFKSATNKKQASPIKKKRTKRSTNHLRVIEGNKTKRKDRASF
;
A
#
# COMPACT_ATOMS: atom_id res chain seq x y z
N MET A 1 -9.16 41.56 26.68
CA MET A 1 -7.84 42.09 27.09
C MET A 1 -6.70 41.06 27.17
N ALA A 2 -6.97 39.75 27.36
CA ALA A 2 -5.91 38.73 27.53
C ALA A 2 -5.10 38.41 26.25
N ARG A 3 -5.69 38.50 25.06
CA ARG A 3 -5.01 38.26 23.77
C ARG A 3 -3.81 39.19 23.54
N ASN A 4 -3.95 40.45 23.95
CA ASN A 4 -2.92 41.47 23.76
C ASN A 4 -1.74 41.25 24.72
N LYS A 5 -2.03 40.79 25.95
CA LYS A 5 -1.01 40.42 26.95
C LYS A 5 -0.23 39.17 26.52
N LEU A 6 -0.90 38.17 25.94
CA LEU A 6 -0.24 36.99 25.37
C LEU A 6 0.68 37.37 24.21
N SER A 7 0.23 38.23 23.29
CA SER A 7 1.08 38.69 22.18
C SER A 7 2.32 39.45 22.67
N LEU A 8 2.17 40.33 23.65
CA LEU A 8 3.30 41.05 24.25
C LEU A 8 4.29 40.08 24.93
N LEU A 9 3.78 39.08 25.66
CA LEU A 9 4.60 38.06 26.31
C LEU A 9 5.36 37.22 25.27
N PHE A 10 4.71 36.84 24.16
CA PHE A 10 5.37 36.17 23.04
C PHE A 10 6.53 37.00 22.46
N PHE A 11 6.33 38.30 22.23
CA PHE A 11 7.41 39.17 21.75
C PHE A 11 8.56 39.29 22.75
N VAL A 12 8.27 39.34 24.05
CA VAL A 12 9.30 39.34 25.09
C VAL A 12 10.10 38.02 25.07
N ILE A 13 9.44 36.87 24.98
CA ILE A 13 10.12 35.56 24.88
C ILE A 13 11.01 35.51 23.64
N ILE A 14 10.50 35.96 22.49
CA ILE A 14 11.26 35.99 21.23
C ILE A 14 12.46 36.93 21.36
N GLY A 15 12.29 38.10 21.97
CA GLY A 15 13.38 39.03 22.24
C GLY A 15 14.48 38.42 23.10
N PHE A 16 14.11 37.78 24.21
CA PHE A 16 15.07 37.05 25.07
C PHE A 16 15.75 35.90 24.34
N ALA A 17 15.01 35.14 23.51
CA ALA A 17 15.57 34.06 22.72
C ALA A 17 16.62 34.58 21.74
N ILE A 18 16.36 35.68 21.05
CA ILE A 18 17.34 36.32 20.15
C ILE A 18 18.59 36.70 20.93
N VAL A 19 18.46 37.44 22.05
CA VAL A 19 19.61 37.86 22.86
C VAL A 19 20.42 36.65 23.35
N GLY A 20 19.76 35.60 23.82
CA GLY A 20 20.41 34.36 24.26
C GLY A 20 21.14 33.62 23.12
N LEU A 21 20.59 33.64 21.91
CA LEU A 21 21.26 33.07 20.73
C LEU A 21 22.49 33.88 20.34
N PHE A 22 22.39 35.21 20.34
CA PHE A 22 23.52 36.09 20.04
C PHE A 22 24.66 35.92 21.05
N THR A 23 24.36 35.90 22.35
CA THR A 23 25.40 35.68 23.38
C THR A 23 26.05 34.31 23.24
N GLN A 24 25.27 33.25 22.98
CA GLN A 24 25.80 31.90 22.76
C GLN A 24 26.70 31.84 21.51
N LEU A 25 26.36 32.58 20.46
CA LEU A 25 27.12 32.62 19.22
C LEU A 25 28.51 33.25 19.42
N PHE A 26 28.63 34.31 20.22
CA PHE A 26 29.92 34.96 20.49
C PHE A 26 30.74 34.27 21.59
N THR A 27 30.09 33.71 22.61
CA THR A 27 30.80 33.06 23.74
C THR A 27 31.24 31.63 23.41
N ASN A 28 30.46 30.87 22.65
CA ASN A 28 30.79 29.51 22.26
C ASN A 28 30.18 29.12 20.90
N PRO A 29 30.72 29.67 19.80
CA PRO A 29 30.24 29.38 18.45
C PRO A 29 30.33 27.88 18.11
N GLY A 30 31.44 27.23 18.51
CA GLY A 30 31.67 25.80 18.22
C GLY A 30 30.64 24.89 18.89
N GLY A 31 30.30 25.15 20.16
CA GLY A 31 29.26 24.43 20.88
C GLY A 31 27.86 24.66 20.30
N PHE A 32 27.56 25.89 19.90
CA PHE A 32 26.29 26.23 19.26
C PHE A 32 26.04 25.42 17.98
N PHE A 33 27.00 25.40 17.05
CA PHE A 33 26.86 24.63 15.81
C PHE A 33 26.80 23.12 16.05
N LYS A 34 27.60 22.60 16.99
CA LYS A 34 27.52 21.18 17.39
C LYS A 34 26.12 20.83 17.91
N ASN A 35 25.54 21.67 18.76
CA ASN A 35 24.19 21.45 19.29
C ASN A 35 23.13 21.48 18.19
N ILE A 36 23.22 22.42 17.23
CA ILE A 36 22.35 22.45 16.05
C ILE A 36 22.47 21.13 15.27
N LEU A 37 23.70 20.65 15.05
CA LEU A 37 23.96 19.46 14.26
C LEU A 37 23.42 18.20 14.95
N ILE A 38 23.58 18.11 16.28
CA ILE A 38 23.03 17.03 17.11
C ILE A 38 21.50 17.07 17.09
N MET A 39 20.90 18.25 17.23
CA MET A 39 19.44 18.40 17.20
C MET A 39 18.85 17.95 15.84
N VAL A 40 19.45 18.39 14.74
CA VAL A 40 19.07 17.95 13.39
C VAL A 40 19.30 16.45 13.23
N GLY A 41 20.45 15.94 13.69
CA GLY A 41 20.80 14.52 13.64
C GLY A 41 19.78 13.65 14.38
N ILE A 42 19.39 14.02 15.60
CA ILE A 42 18.34 13.33 16.36
C ILE A 42 17.00 13.39 15.63
N GLY A 43 16.63 14.56 15.08
CA GLY A 43 15.41 14.70 14.29
C GLY A 43 15.37 13.76 13.08
N VAL A 44 16.48 13.65 12.35
CA VAL A 44 16.64 12.71 11.23
C VAL A 44 16.55 11.27 11.70
N VAL A 45 17.20 10.91 12.82
CA VAL A 45 17.13 9.55 13.38
C VAL A 45 15.69 9.18 13.76
N ILE A 46 14.97 10.08 14.44
CA ILE A 46 13.57 9.85 14.80
C ILE A 46 12.69 9.72 13.55
N ALA A 47 12.86 10.61 12.57
CA ALA A 47 12.13 10.55 11.31
C ALA A 47 12.44 9.25 10.55
N ALA A 48 13.69 8.80 10.54
CA ALA A 48 14.10 7.54 9.94
C ALA A 48 13.50 6.33 10.65
N ILE A 49 13.43 6.34 11.98
CA ILE A 49 12.76 5.28 12.76
C ILE A 49 11.26 5.23 12.41
N ILE A 50 10.57 6.38 12.43
CA ILE A 50 9.15 6.46 12.09
C ILE A 50 8.92 5.99 10.66
N TYR A 51 9.73 6.48 9.72
CA TYR A 51 9.67 6.06 8.32
C TYR A 51 9.91 4.57 8.19
N PHE A 52 10.95 4.01 8.81
CA PHE A 52 11.26 2.59 8.73
C PHE A 52 10.14 1.73 9.31
N VAL A 53 9.58 2.10 10.47
CA VAL A 53 8.45 1.40 11.09
C VAL A 53 7.19 1.47 10.22
N MET A 54 6.86 2.65 9.67
CA MET A 54 5.70 2.83 8.80
C MET A 54 5.87 2.19 7.40
N THR A 55 7.10 2.08 6.89
CA THR A 55 7.37 1.52 5.56
C THR A 55 7.49 -0.01 5.62
N ARG A 56 7.95 -0.55 6.76
CA ARG A 56 7.98 -1.99 7.02
C ARG A 56 6.57 -2.61 6.99
N SER A 57 5.55 -1.89 7.46
CA SER A 57 4.16 -2.36 7.41
C SER A 57 3.54 -2.31 6.01
N LYS A 58 4.06 -1.45 5.10
CA LYS A 58 3.58 -1.36 3.70
C LYS A 58 4.21 -2.38 2.74
N THR A 59 5.36 -2.96 3.08
CA THR A 59 6.15 -3.81 2.16
C THR A 59 5.66 -5.26 2.03
N SER A 60 4.71 -5.72 2.85
CA SER A 60 4.07 -7.01 2.60
C SER A 60 2.69 -6.79 1.98
N THR A 61 2.66 -6.53 0.67
CA THR A 61 1.49 -6.84 -0.14
C THR A 61 1.31 -8.36 -0.08
N ASN A 62 0.67 -8.79 1.00
CA ASN A 62 0.32 -10.17 1.29
C ASN A 62 -0.50 -10.77 0.15
N ASP A 63 -1.04 -9.94 -0.74
CA ASP A 63 -1.86 -10.34 -1.88
C ASP A 63 -1.09 -11.19 -2.88
N MET A 64 0.20 -10.93 -3.14
CA MET A 64 1.00 -11.82 -4.01
C MET A 64 1.22 -13.19 -3.35
N LYS A 65 1.45 -13.23 -2.04
CA LYS A 65 1.59 -14.48 -1.27
C LYS A 65 0.25 -15.23 -1.18
N LYS A 66 -0.85 -14.53 -0.93
CA LYS A 66 -2.22 -15.04 -0.90
C LYS A 66 -2.64 -15.56 -2.27
N TYR A 67 -2.36 -14.82 -3.34
CA TYR A 67 -2.60 -15.24 -4.73
C TYR A 67 -1.81 -16.50 -5.06
N LYS A 68 -0.51 -16.55 -4.76
CA LYS A 68 0.30 -17.77 -4.95
C LYS A 68 -0.26 -18.96 -4.18
N LYS A 69 -0.70 -18.77 -2.92
CA LYS A 69 -1.37 -19.82 -2.13
C LYS A 69 -2.68 -20.28 -2.77
N ALA A 70 -3.55 -19.35 -3.16
CA ALA A 70 -4.84 -19.63 -3.79
C ALA A 70 -4.68 -20.39 -5.12
N VAL A 71 -3.72 -19.99 -5.96
CA VAL A 71 -3.39 -20.70 -7.21
C VAL A 71 -2.88 -22.11 -6.93
N ARG A 72 -2.07 -22.30 -5.89
CA ARG A 72 -1.60 -23.64 -5.49
C ARG A 72 -2.77 -24.52 -5.05
N GLN A 73 -3.69 -23.97 -4.26
CA GLN A 73 -4.88 -24.66 -3.78
C GLN A 73 -5.84 -25.01 -4.93
N SER A 74 -6.09 -24.09 -5.86
CA SER A 74 -6.94 -24.36 -7.03
C SER A 74 -6.32 -25.43 -7.93
N LYS A 75 -5.02 -25.32 -8.22
CA LYS A 75 -4.29 -26.35 -8.98
C LYS A 75 -4.32 -27.71 -8.30
N ALA A 76 -4.25 -27.78 -6.97
CA ALA A 76 -4.35 -29.06 -6.25
C ALA A 76 -5.76 -29.66 -6.34
N LYS A 77 -6.81 -28.84 -6.17
CA LYS A 77 -8.21 -29.28 -6.26
C LYS A 77 -8.56 -29.85 -7.64
N TYR A 78 -8.15 -29.17 -8.71
CA TYR A 78 -8.43 -29.59 -10.10
C TYR A 78 -7.36 -30.53 -10.70
N LYS A 79 -6.39 -31.00 -9.91
CA LYS A 79 -5.43 -32.03 -10.35
C LYS A 79 -5.98 -33.44 -10.18
N ALA A 80 -6.95 -33.65 -9.30
CA ALA A 80 -7.59 -34.95 -9.08
C ALA A 80 -8.61 -35.32 -10.18
N ASP A 81 -9.19 -34.33 -10.86
CA ASP A 81 -10.28 -34.54 -11.84
C ASP A 81 -9.83 -34.47 -13.30
N LYS A 82 -8.52 -34.59 -13.58
CA LYS A 82 -8.08 -34.73 -14.97
C LYS A 82 -8.15 -36.19 -15.36
N PRO A 83 -9.10 -36.63 -16.21
CA PRO A 83 -8.86 -37.85 -16.97
C PRO A 83 -7.55 -37.62 -17.73
N VAL A 84 -6.63 -38.56 -17.60
CA VAL A 84 -5.40 -38.66 -18.39
C VAL A 84 -5.78 -38.71 -19.87
N SER A 85 -5.96 -37.55 -20.49
CA SER A 85 -5.94 -37.40 -21.93
C SER A 85 -4.48 -37.51 -22.34
N PHE A 86 -4.13 -38.71 -22.77
CA PHE A 86 -2.90 -39.01 -23.47
C PHE A 86 -2.76 -38.11 -24.70
N LYS A 87 -1.50 -37.70 -24.97
CA LYS A 87 -0.97 -37.08 -26.21
C LYS A 87 -1.36 -35.60 -26.37
N SER A 88 -0.42 -34.67 -26.56
CA SER A 88 0.71 -34.75 -27.48
C SER A 88 1.87 -33.88 -27.01
N ALA A 89 3.06 -34.46 -27.04
CA ALA A 89 4.30 -33.72 -27.12
C ALA A 89 4.39 -33.11 -28.52
N THR A 90 4.16 -31.79 -28.63
CA THR A 90 4.54 -31.06 -29.84
C THR A 90 5.13 -29.71 -29.46
N ASN A 91 6.45 -29.69 -29.54
CA ASN A 91 7.31 -28.59 -29.95
C ASN A 91 7.17 -27.21 -29.29
N LYS A 92 8.24 -26.86 -28.56
CA LYS A 92 8.74 -25.50 -28.42
C LYS A 92 8.67 -24.77 -29.76
N LYS A 93 7.84 -23.72 -29.86
CA LYS A 93 8.12 -22.56 -30.72
C LYS A 93 7.73 -21.30 -29.97
N GLN A 94 8.74 -20.51 -29.63
CA GLN A 94 8.58 -19.10 -29.28
C GLN A 94 7.92 -18.39 -30.47
N ALA A 95 6.87 -17.62 -30.21
CA ALA A 95 6.40 -16.60 -31.14
C ALA A 95 5.98 -15.37 -30.33
N SER A 96 6.77 -14.32 -30.47
CA SER A 96 6.50 -12.95 -30.05
C SER A 96 5.40 -12.32 -30.94
N PRO A 97 4.89 -11.11 -30.62
CA PRO A 97 3.49 -10.76 -30.73
C PRO A 97 3.12 -10.23 -32.12
N ILE A 98 2.15 -10.86 -32.78
CA ILE A 98 1.56 -10.30 -34.01
C ILE A 98 0.06 -10.16 -33.81
N LYS A 99 -0.35 -8.88 -33.78
CA LYS A 99 -1.71 -8.37 -33.86
C LYS A 99 -2.58 -9.25 -34.76
N LYS A 100 -3.66 -9.82 -34.22
CA LYS A 100 -4.76 -10.36 -35.04
C LYS A 100 -6.09 -9.73 -34.62
N LYS A 101 -6.43 -8.73 -35.43
CA LYS A 101 -7.75 -8.34 -35.94
C LYS A 101 -8.96 -8.64 -35.04
N ARG A 102 -9.64 -7.55 -34.65
CA ARG A 102 -11.07 -7.51 -34.32
C ARG A 102 -11.86 -8.30 -35.37
N THR A 103 -12.41 -9.44 -34.96
CA THR A 103 -13.58 -10.03 -35.61
C THR A 103 -14.74 -9.92 -34.64
N LYS A 104 -15.58 -8.92 -34.86
CA LYS A 104 -16.98 -8.94 -34.42
C LYS A 104 -17.60 -10.26 -34.92
N ARG A 105 -18.13 -11.09 -34.03
CA ARG A 105 -19.34 -11.91 -34.25
C ARG A 105 -19.73 -12.64 -32.95
N SER A 106 -21.05 -12.65 -32.73
CA SER A 106 -21.78 -13.38 -31.70
C SER A 106 -21.86 -12.75 -30.31
N THR A 107 -22.64 -11.67 -30.22
CA THR A 107 -23.65 -11.59 -29.16
C THR A 107 -24.46 -12.89 -29.10
N ASN A 108 -24.83 -13.29 -27.88
CA ASN A 108 -25.91 -14.23 -27.55
C ASN A 108 -25.50 -15.68 -27.20
N HIS A 109 -25.07 -15.88 -25.96
CA HIS A 109 -25.56 -17.00 -25.13
C HIS A 109 -25.23 -16.74 -23.66
N LEU A 110 -25.94 -15.78 -23.06
CA LEU A 110 -26.20 -15.87 -21.63
C LEU A 110 -27.18 -17.03 -21.46
N ARG A 111 -26.68 -18.20 -21.05
CA ARG A 111 -27.56 -19.24 -20.56
C ARG A 111 -27.81 -18.96 -19.10
N VAL A 112 -29.07 -18.83 -18.72
CA VAL A 112 -29.49 -18.81 -17.33
C VAL A 112 -29.04 -20.14 -16.73
N ILE A 113 -28.24 -20.09 -15.67
CA ILE A 113 -27.99 -21.27 -14.85
C ILE A 113 -29.31 -21.51 -14.12
N GLU A 114 -30.11 -22.46 -14.61
CA GLU A 114 -31.22 -23.00 -13.85
C GLU A 114 -30.62 -23.76 -12.66
N GLY A 115 -30.45 -23.03 -11.55
CA GLY A 115 -30.20 -23.66 -10.27
C GLY A 115 -31.38 -24.56 -9.93
N ASN A 116 -31.10 -25.76 -9.40
CA ASN A 116 -32.09 -26.66 -8.83
C ASN A 116 -32.82 -25.99 -7.66
N LYS A 117 -33.81 -25.15 -7.97
CA LYS A 117 -34.74 -24.57 -7.01
C LYS A 117 -35.77 -25.65 -6.70
N THR A 118 -35.51 -26.41 -5.65
CA THR A 118 -36.52 -27.28 -5.06
C THR A 118 -37.77 -26.46 -4.77
N LYS A 119 -38.91 -26.92 -5.28
CA LYS A 119 -40.24 -26.28 -5.15
C LYS A 119 -40.49 -25.89 -3.68
N ARG A 120 -40.25 -24.63 -3.31
CA ARG A 120 -40.83 -24.06 -2.10
C ARG A 120 -42.24 -23.58 -2.46
N LYS A 121 -43.21 -24.13 -1.74
CA LYS A 121 -44.65 -23.89 -1.86
C LYS A 121 -44.96 -22.42 -2.16
N ASP A 122 -45.73 -22.26 -3.22
CA ASP A 122 -46.45 -21.06 -3.60
C ASP A 122 -47.13 -20.46 -2.37
N ARG A 123 -46.70 -19.27 -1.94
CA ARG A 123 -47.46 -18.43 -1.02
C ARG A 123 -48.04 -17.31 -1.86
N ALA A 124 -49.16 -17.60 -2.51
CA ALA A 124 -50.05 -16.56 -3.00
C ALA A 124 -50.53 -15.75 -1.78
N SER A 125 -50.11 -14.49 -1.71
CA SER A 125 -50.75 -13.48 -0.88
C SER A 125 -51.54 -12.56 -1.82
N PHE A 126 -52.86 -12.65 -1.74
CA PHE A 126 -53.78 -11.57 -2.10
C PHE A 126 -54.19 -10.86 -0.80
#